data_AF-A0A371YMX3-F1
#
_entry.id   AF-A0A371YMX3-F1
#
_cell.length_a   1.000
_cell.length_b   1.000
_cell.length_c   1.000
_cell.angle_alpha   90.00
_cell.angle_beta   90.00
_cell.angle_gamma   90.00
#
_symmetry.space_group_name_H-M   'P 1'
#
loop_
_entity.id
_entity.type
_entity.pdbx_description
1 polymer ?
#
loop_
_entity_poly.entity_id
_entity_poly.type
_entity_poly.pdbx_seq_one_letter_code
_entity_poly.pdbx_strand_id
1 'polypeptide(L)'
;MEYGLMKTSFEDRPFIKSPFLTKMVNLFDSLRNKKKKYGVASCMLVTGESGSGKSELAKYYAKNNPKIEQAERTHIPVLHYELRSVSTPEEFLRSLLVTIGDPQCGRGARNKVSFMSD
;
A
#
# COMPACT_ATOMS: atom_id res chain seq x y z
N MET A 1 -19.52 -19.62 -34.50
CA MET A 1 -19.69 -18.82 -33.27
C MET A 1 -19.26 -19.70 -32.12
N GLU A 2 -18.01 -19.54 -31.69
CA GLU A 2 -17.44 -20.29 -30.58
C GLU A 2 -17.69 -19.49 -29.30
N TYR A 3 -18.44 -20.08 -28.37
CA TYR A 3 -18.71 -19.49 -27.07
C TYR A 3 -17.43 -19.55 -26.23
N GLY A 4 -16.76 -18.40 -26.09
CA GLY A 4 -15.61 -18.26 -25.23
C GLY A 4 -15.98 -18.54 -23.78
N LEU A 5 -15.46 -19.64 -23.24
CA LEU A 5 -15.40 -19.93 -21.81
C LEU A 5 -14.75 -18.74 -21.08
N MET A 6 -15.55 -17.96 -20.34
CA MET A 6 -15.04 -17.11 -19.27
C MET A 6 -14.40 -18.02 -18.22
N LYS A 7 -13.08 -18.16 -18.28
CA LYS A 7 -12.30 -18.74 -17.18
C LYS A 7 -12.33 -17.74 -16.02
N THR A 8 -13.15 -18.03 -15.02
CA THR A 8 -13.11 -17.40 -13.71
C THR A 8 -11.76 -17.74 -13.05
N SER A 9 -10.78 -16.85 -13.15
CA SER A 9 -9.46 -17.02 -12.53
C SER A 9 -9.45 -16.44 -11.12
N PHE A 10 -9.90 -17.22 -10.13
CA PHE A 10 -9.81 -16.82 -8.72
C PHE A 10 -9.11 -17.84 -7.80
N GLU A 11 -8.69 -19.00 -8.30
CA GLU A 11 -8.28 -20.13 -7.44
C GLU A 11 -6.83 -20.60 -7.58
N ASP A 12 -6.02 -20.03 -8.46
CA ASP A 12 -4.71 -20.65 -8.77
C ASP A 12 -3.60 -20.50 -7.72
N ARG A 13 -3.79 -19.71 -6.64
CA ARG A 13 -2.79 -19.57 -5.55
C ARG A 13 -3.44 -19.27 -4.19
N PRO A 14 -3.83 -20.27 -3.39
CA PRO A 14 -4.36 -20.03 -2.04
C PRO A 14 -3.28 -19.39 -1.15
N PHE A 15 -3.62 -18.30 -0.44
CA PHE A 15 -2.76 -17.74 0.60
C PHE A 15 -2.95 -18.54 1.89
N ILE A 16 -1.96 -19.38 2.24
CA ILE A 16 -2.02 -20.25 3.41
C ILE A 16 -1.66 -19.47 4.68
N LYS A 17 -2.61 -19.35 5.61
CA LYS A 17 -2.36 -18.75 6.92
C LYS A 17 -1.77 -19.77 7.89
N SER A 18 -0.50 -19.63 8.20
CA SER A 18 0.10 -20.29 9.37
C SER A 18 -0.14 -19.46 10.64
N PRO A 19 0.00 -20.04 11.85
CA PRO A 19 -0.06 -19.27 13.09
C PRO A 19 0.89 -18.07 13.11
N PHE A 20 2.07 -18.22 12.49
CA PHE A 20 3.04 -17.12 12.34
C PHE A 20 2.50 -16.00 11.45
N LEU A 21 1.98 -16.33 10.25
CA LEU A 21 1.44 -15.32 9.33
C LEU A 21 0.21 -14.61 9.91
N THR A 22 -0.64 -15.33 10.64
CA THR A 22 -1.76 -14.73 11.38
C THR A 22 -1.29 -13.71 12.40
N LYS A 23 -0.21 -14.00 13.16
CA LYS A 23 0.39 -13.02 14.08
C LYS A 23 0.89 -11.77 13.35
N MET A 24 1.53 -11.94 12.18
CA MET A 24 2.01 -10.82 11.36
C MET A 24 0.85 -9.94 10.85
N VAL A 25 -0.24 -10.56 10.38
CA VAL A 25 -1.44 -9.84 9.95
C VAL A 25 -2.07 -9.06 11.11
N ASN A 26 -2.22 -9.70 12.27
CA ASN A 26 -2.75 -9.06 13.48
C ASN A 26 -1.85 -7.90 13.96
N LEU A 27 -0.54 -8.00 13.73
CA LEU A 27 0.40 -6.93 14.03
C LEU A 27 0.18 -5.73 13.12
N PHE A 28 -0.04 -5.92 11.81
CA PHE A 28 -0.44 -4.82 10.92
C PHE A 28 -1.71 -4.11 11.40
N ASP A 29 -2.74 -4.87 11.77
CA ASP A 29 -3.98 -4.30 12.32
C ASP A 29 -3.74 -3.52 13.61
N SER A 30 -2.90 -4.05 14.49
CA SER A 30 -2.54 -3.39 15.75
C SER A 30 -1.84 -2.05 15.51
N LEU A 31 -0.91 -1.98 14.55
CA LEU A 31 -0.22 -0.74 14.19
C LEU A 31 -1.19 0.30 13.62
N ARG A 32 -2.06 -0.11 12.70
CA ARG A 32 -3.10 0.76 12.12
C ARG A 32 -4.08 1.28 13.17
N ASN A 33 -4.52 0.41 14.08
CA ASN A 33 -5.46 0.78 15.13
C ASN A 33 -4.83 1.68 16.20
N LYS A 34 -3.55 1.49 16.54
CA LYS A 34 -2.82 2.37 17.47
C LYS A 34 -2.77 3.81 16.95
N LYS A 35 -2.49 4.01 15.66
CA LYS A 35 -2.51 5.35 15.07
C LYS A 35 -3.89 5.99 15.14
N LYS A 36 -4.94 5.22 14.85
CA LYS A 36 -6.33 5.71 14.92
C LYS A 36 -6.79 6.05 16.34
N LYS A 37 -6.43 5.24 17.34
CA LYS A 37 -6.92 5.39 18.72
C LYS A 37 -6.09 6.34 19.57
N TYR A 38 -4.77 6.33 19.41
CA TYR A 38 -3.84 7.02 20.30
C TYR A 38 -2.98 8.06 19.59
N GLY A 39 -3.14 8.25 18.28
CA GLY A 39 -2.32 9.16 17.48
C GLY A 39 -0.87 8.71 17.29
N VAL A 40 -0.46 7.58 17.85
CA VAL A 40 0.91 7.05 17.80
C VAL A 40 1.16 6.34 16.46
N ALA A 41 2.13 6.83 15.70
CA ALA A 41 2.63 6.14 14.51
C ALA A 41 3.74 5.16 14.92
N SER A 42 3.52 3.88 14.67
CA SER A 42 4.53 2.83 14.87
C SER A 42 4.76 2.10 13.56
N CYS A 43 5.99 1.65 13.32
CA CYS A 43 6.37 0.93 12.12
C CYS A 43 6.83 -0.49 12.46
N MET A 44 6.81 -1.37 11.45
CA MET A 44 7.41 -2.70 11.51
C MET A 44 8.33 -2.87 10.30
N LEU A 45 9.54 -3.35 10.55
CA LEU A 45 10.47 -3.77 9.50
C LEU A 45 10.39 -5.29 9.37
N VAL A 46 10.06 -5.78 8.17
CA VAL A 46 10.02 -7.21 7.86
C VAL A 46 11.20 -7.57 6.98
N THR A 47 12.07 -8.44 7.49
CA THR A 47 13.28 -8.91 6.80
C THR A 47 13.18 -10.41 6.50
N GLY A 48 14.07 -10.90 5.64
CA GLY A 48 14.14 -12.32 5.27
C GLY A 48 14.58 -12.52 3.83
N GLU A 49 14.95 -13.75 3.50
CA GLU A 49 15.48 -14.12 2.18
C GLU A 49 14.52 -13.86 1.02
N SER A 50 15.05 -13.65 -0.18
CA SER A 50 14.21 -13.55 -1.38
C SER A 50 13.31 -14.77 -1.52
N GLY A 51 12.05 -14.58 -1.94
CA GLY A 51 11.08 -15.67 -2.04
C GLY A 51 10.39 -16.09 -0.73
N SER A 52 10.77 -15.55 0.42
CA SER A 52 10.13 -15.90 1.71
C SER A 52 8.68 -15.41 1.90
N GLY A 53 8.06 -14.84 0.88
CA GLY A 53 6.66 -14.40 0.90
C GLY A 53 6.39 -13.03 1.53
N LYS A 54 7.42 -12.23 1.84
CA LYS A 54 7.27 -10.87 2.43
C LYS A 54 6.35 -9.97 1.60
N SER A 55 6.62 -9.85 0.30
CA SER A 55 5.80 -9.05 -0.61
C SER A 55 4.40 -9.62 -0.74
N GLU A 56 4.25 -10.95 -0.66
CA GLU A 56 2.93 -11.60 -0.75
C GLU A 56 2.10 -11.36 0.51
N LEU A 57 2.72 -11.34 1.69
CA LEU A 57 2.08 -10.95 2.96
C LEU A 57 1.56 -9.50 2.89
N ALA A 58 2.33 -8.57 2.34
CA ALA A 58 1.92 -7.17 2.17
C ALA A 58 0.75 -7.04 1.19
N LYS A 59 0.83 -7.71 0.02
CA LYS A 59 -0.25 -7.77 -0.97
C LYS A 59 -1.52 -8.39 -0.40
N TYR A 60 -1.39 -9.48 0.34
CA TYR A 60 -2.50 -10.12 1.04
C TYR A 60 -3.19 -9.14 1.97
N TYR A 61 -2.45 -8.44 2.83
CA TYR A 61 -3.03 -7.49 3.77
C TYR A 61 -3.76 -6.34 3.08
N ALA A 62 -3.17 -5.79 2.00
CA ALA A 62 -3.79 -4.74 1.19
C ALA A 62 -5.06 -5.22 0.47
N LYS A 63 -5.05 -6.43 -0.10
CA LYS A 63 -6.23 -7.03 -0.77
C LYS A 63 -7.42 -7.19 0.19
N ASN A 64 -7.16 -7.54 1.45
CA ASN A 64 -8.21 -7.69 2.47
C ASN A 64 -8.65 -6.35 3.10
N ASN A 65 -8.00 -5.24 2.75
CA ASN A 65 -8.36 -3.89 3.19
C ASN A 65 -8.48 -2.98 1.96
N PRO A 66 -9.49 -3.20 1.09
CA PRO A 66 -9.60 -2.48 -0.18
C PRO A 66 -9.96 -1.00 0.02
N LYS A 67 -9.66 -0.20 -1.00
CA LYS A 67 -10.21 1.15 -1.18
C LYS A 67 -11.74 1.07 -1.27
N ILE A 68 -12.42 1.99 -0.59
CA ILE A 68 -13.88 2.11 -0.55
C ILE A 68 -14.25 3.50 -1.06
N GLU A 69 -15.03 3.56 -2.14
CA GLU A 69 -15.64 4.82 -2.58
C GLU A 69 -16.86 5.12 -1.70
N GLN A 70 -16.91 6.33 -1.16
CA GLN A 70 -18.02 6.85 -0.37
C GLN A 70 -18.56 8.09 -1.07
N ALA A 71 -19.81 8.46 -0.79
CA ALA A 71 -20.48 9.57 -1.47
C ALA A 71 -19.67 10.89 -1.45
N GLU A 72 -18.96 11.15 -0.35
CA GLU A 72 -18.22 12.41 -0.14
C GLU A 72 -16.71 12.26 -0.26
N ARG A 73 -16.19 11.02 -0.28
CA ARG A 73 -14.75 10.77 -0.28
C ARG A 73 -14.38 9.37 -0.70
N THR A 74 -13.14 9.19 -1.12
CA THR A 74 -12.50 7.88 -1.18
C THR A 74 -11.83 7.53 0.15
N HIS A 75 -12.19 6.40 0.76
CA HIS A 75 -11.51 5.87 1.93
C HIS A 75 -10.49 4.79 1.53
N ILE A 76 -9.20 5.07 1.69
CA ILE A 76 -8.09 4.16 1.41
C ILE A 76 -7.49 3.69 2.75
N PRO A 77 -7.87 2.51 3.28
CA PRO A 77 -7.42 2.06 4.59
C PRO A 77 -5.96 1.57 4.60
N VAL A 78 -5.48 1.04 3.47
CA VAL A 78 -4.12 0.53 3.27
C VAL A 78 -3.64 0.94 1.89
N LEU A 79 -2.48 1.62 1.85
CA LEU A 79 -1.76 1.94 0.62
C LEU A 79 -0.59 0.97 0.47
N HIS A 80 -0.61 0.13 -0.56
CA HIS A 80 0.53 -0.72 -0.90
C HIS A 80 1.36 -0.05 -2.00
N TYR A 81 2.65 0.12 -1.74
CA TYR A 81 3.59 0.75 -2.66
C TYR A 81 4.85 -0.12 -2.79
N GLU A 82 5.29 -0.36 -4.02
CA GLU A 82 6.49 -1.14 -4.32
C GLU A 82 7.52 -0.23 -5.02
N LEU A 83 8.69 -0.09 -4.40
CA LEU A 83 9.77 0.73 -4.91
C LEU A 83 10.48 -0.02 -6.05
N ARG A 84 10.13 0.29 -7.30
CA ARG A 84 10.76 -0.27 -8.50
C ARG A 84 11.67 0.80 -9.10
N SER A 85 12.93 0.84 -8.65
CA SER A 85 13.99 1.74 -9.14
C SER A 85 13.58 3.22 -9.27
N VAL A 86 13.44 3.92 -8.16
CA VAL A 86 13.44 5.39 -8.16
C VAL A 86 14.87 5.87 -7.90
N SER A 87 15.33 6.82 -8.70
CA SER A 87 16.73 7.29 -8.63
C SER A 87 16.89 8.50 -7.73
N THR A 88 15.80 9.25 -7.49
CA THR A 88 15.81 10.47 -6.67
C THR A 88 14.68 10.53 -5.65
N PRO A 89 14.85 11.28 -4.54
CA PRO A 89 13.77 11.55 -3.60
C PRO A 89 12.53 12.22 -4.23
N GLU A 90 12.73 13.05 -5.25
CA GLU A 90 11.62 13.72 -5.95
C GLU A 90 10.79 12.73 -6.77
N GLU A 91 11.44 11.82 -7.48
CA GLU A 91 10.77 10.72 -8.20
C GLU A 91 10.01 9.81 -7.24
N PHE A 92 10.62 9.50 -6.09
CA PHE A 92 9.96 8.75 -5.03
C PHE A 92 8.66 9.44 -4.58
N LEU A 93 8.73 10.72 -4.21
CA LEU A 93 7.55 11.48 -3.76
C LEU A 93 6.48 11.59 -4.85
N ARG A 94 6.87 11.85 -6.10
CA ARG A 94 5.93 11.86 -7.24
C ARG A 94 5.24 10.52 -7.43
N SER A 95 6.00 9.43 -7.41
CA SER A 95 5.42 8.09 -7.58
C SER A 95 4.48 7.71 -6.42
N LEU A 96 4.76 8.19 -5.20
CA LEU A 96 3.87 8.00 -4.07
C LEU A 96 2.56 8.77 -4.23
N LEU A 97 2.61 10.03 -4.67
CA LEU A 97 1.42 10.85 -4.95
C LEU A 97 0.54 10.21 -6.04
N VAL A 98 1.15 9.71 -7.11
CA VAL A 98 0.44 8.95 -8.16
C VAL A 98 -0.23 7.72 -7.56
N THR A 99 0.45 6.99 -6.66
CA THR A 99 -0.11 5.79 -6.02
C THR A 99 -1.28 6.11 -5.08
N ILE A 100 -1.24 7.27 -4.41
CA ILE A 100 -2.35 7.76 -3.57
C ILE A 100 -3.57 8.17 -4.43
N GLY A 101 -3.35 8.47 -5.72
CA GLY A 101 -4.38 8.93 -6.65
C GLY A 101 -4.49 10.45 -6.72
N ASP A 102 -3.39 11.18 -6.52
CA ASP A 102 -3.37 12.64 -6.73
C ASP A 102 -3.80 12.98 -8.18
N PRO A 103 -4.87 13.77 -8.38
CA PRO A 103 -5.36 14.12 -9.71
C PRO A 103 -4.34 14.89 -10.57
N GLN A 104 -3.39 15.58 -9.92
CA GLN A 104 -2.34 16.31 -10.61
C GLN A 104 -1.07 15.48 -10.84
N CYS A 105 -1.05 14.20 -10.43
CA CYS A 105 0.08 13.29 -10.58
C CYS A 105 1.41 13.88 -10.06
N GLY A 106 1.37 14.68 -8.99
CA GLY A 106 2.52 15.37 -8.41
C GLY A 106 3.04 16.59 -9.20
N ARG A 107 2.37 16.99 -10.29
CA ARG A 107 2.78 18.15 -11.11
C ARG A 107 2.51 19.50 -10.44
N GLY A 108 1.59 19.53 -9.47
CA GLY A 108 1.28 20.71 -8.66
C GLY A 108 2.22 20.93 -7.46
N ALA A 109 3.14 19.99 -7.18
CA ALA A 109 4.09 20.07 -6.08
C ALA A 109 5.21 21.10 -6.39
N ARG A 110 4.86 22.38 -6.45
CA ARG A 110 5.82 23.48 -6.51
C ARG A 110 6.32 23.77 -5.09
N ASN A 111 7.57 23.40 -4.82
CA ASN A 111 8.25 23.83 -3.61
C ASN A 111 8.66 25.31 -3.80
N LYS A 112 7.81 26.27 -3.42
CA LYS A 112 8.26 27.65 -3.25
C LYS A 112 9.09 27.68 -1.97
N VAL A 113 10.39 27.42 -2.10
CA VAL A 113 11.33 27.84 -1.07
C VAL A 113 11.52 29.34 -1.27
N SER A 114 10.72 30.16 -0.61
CA SER A 114 11.12 31.55 -0.37
C SER A 114 12.28 31.47 0.61
N PHE A 115 13.50 31.43 0.09
CA PHE A 115 14.66 31.83 0.89
C PHE A 115 14.41 33.28 1.27
N MET A 116 13.92 33.50 2.48
CA MET A 116 14.06 34.79 3.15
C MET A 116 15.55 34.96 3.38
N SER A 117 16.13 35.88 2.61
CA SER A 117 17.41 36.49 2.88
C SER A 117 17.30 37.28 4.18
N ASP A 118 18.05 36.84 5.19
CA ASP A 118 18.56 37.65 6.28
C ASP A 118 20.10 37.61 6.20
#